data_AF-A0A0C2D820-F1
#
_entry.id   AF-A0A0C2D820-F1
#
_cell.length_a   1.000
_cell.length_b   1.000
_cell.length_c   1.000
_cell.angle_alpha   90.00
_cell.angle_beta   90.00
_cell.angle_gamma   90.00
#
_symmetry.space_group_name_H-M   'P 1'
#
loop_
_entity.id
_entity.type
_entity.pdbx_description
1 polymer ?
#
loop_
_entity_poly.entity_id
_entity_poly.type
_entity_poly.pdbx_seq_one_letter_code
_entity_poly.pdbx_strand_id
1 'polypeptide(L)'
;MEPVIVVALFVFGGLFTYTACERRHRARWVRFERREIASHVGPFRQSAGSVPTRDVVVQNRAPKLIRRTALWSIYMGQMAVPGGLLGLVGLFVAGIGLVSIPGLILAVRIWRVGYALLRRDPGAAAKARQLCTYALVLNAVGVTLAMILPLAGGTDLLPVAATLVIYGGVSYAHAIALRRCAELLETDSKLRTRYESGAYTTQAQQFSARAGHEIQA
;
A
#
# COMPACT_ATOMS: atom_id res chain seq x y z
N MET A 1 29.14 15.65 13.20
CA MET A 1 27.97 15.30 14.03
C MET A 1 26.64 15.69 13.37
N GLU A 2 26.58 16.82 12.68
CA GLU A 2 25.36 17.32 12.00
C GLU A 2 24.68 16.36 11.00
N PRO A 3 25.37 15.66 10.08
CA PRO A 3 24.69 14.78 9.11
C PRO A 3 24.02 13.58 9.79
N VAL A 4 24.59 13.09 10.90
CA VAL A 4 24.04 11.97 11.66
C VAL A 4 22.72 12.37 12.32
N ILE A 5 22.64 13.58 12.87
CA ILE A 5 21.41 14.09 13.49
C ILE A 5 20.30 14.23 12.45
N VAL A 6 20.60 14.77 11.26
CA VAL A 6 19.61 14.89 10.18
C VAL A 6 19.12 13.52 9.75
N VAL A 7 20.03 12.58 9.47
CA VAL A 7 19.65 11.20 9.09
C VAL A 7 18.81 10.54 10.19
N ALA A 8 19.19 10.69 11.47
CA ALA A 8 18.43 10.16 12.59
C ALA A 8 17.02 10.75 12.68
N LEU A 9 16.86 12.07 12.49
CA LEU A 9 15.57 12.74 12.46
C LEU A 9 14.69 12.25 11.31
N PHE A 10 15.25 12.02 10.12
CA PHE A 10 14.51 11.43 9.00
C PHE A 10 14.07 10.01 9.29
N VAL A 11 15.00 9.16 9.73
CA VAL A 11 14.73 7.75 10.04
C VAL A 11 13.66 7.65 11.13
N PHE A 12 13.85 8.38 12.23
CA PHE A 12 12.95 8.36 13.37
C PHE A 12 11.61 9.00 13.04
N GLY A 13 11.60 10.15 12.35
CA GLY A 13 10.39 10.82 11.93
C GLY A 13 9.52 9.92 11.06
N GLY A 14 10.11 9.22 10.08
CA GLY A 14 9.39 8.29 9.21
C GLY A 14 8.82 7.11 9.99
N LEU A 15 9.64 6.50 10.85
CA LEU A 15 9.24 5.34 11.65
C LEU A 15 8.18 5.69 12.69
N PHE A 16 8.33 6.82 13.38
CA PHE A 16 7.38 7.34 14.35
C PHE A 16 6.03 7.58 13.68
N THR A 17 6.05 8.28 12.55
CA THR A 17 4.85 8.62 11.80
C THR A 17 4.12 7.40 11.27
N TYR A 18 4.87 6.42 10.75
CA TYR A 18 4.34 5.11 10.37
C TYR A 18 3.72 4.38 11.57
N THR A 19 4.44 4.31 12.69
CA THR A 19 4.03 3.54 13.88
C THR A 19 2.77 4.14 14.53
N ALA A 20 2.71 5.47 14.62
CA ALA A 20 1.54 6.18 15.12
C ALA A 20 0.31 5.92 14.23
N CYS A 21 0.46 5.97 12.91
CA CYS A 21 -0.61 5.67 11.97
C CYS A 21 -1.05 4.19 12.03
N GLU A 22 -0.09 3.26 12.04
CA GLU A 22 -0.39 1.82 12.14
C GLU A 22 -1.15 1.51 13.43
N ARG A 23 -0.70 2.03 14.58
CA ARG A 23 -1.37 1.82 15.86
C ARG A 23 -2.80 2.36 15.86
N ARG A 24 -3.00 3.59 15.36
CA ARG A 24 -4.32 4.25 15.33
C ARG A 24 -5.33 3.52 14.43
N HIS A 25 -4.88 2.93 13.33
CA HIS A 25 -5.77 2.33 12.33
C HIS A 25 -5.74 0.80 12.28
N ARG A 26 -5.03 0.16 13.20
CA ARG A 26 -4.92 -1.31 13.29
C ARG A 26 -6.28 -2.00 13.29
N ALA A 27 -7.24 -1.48 14.06
CA ALA A 27 -8.57 -2.07 14.20
C ALA A 27 -9.36 -2.13 12.88
N ARG A 28 -9.06 -1.24 11.91
CA ARG A 28 -9.74 -1.23 10.60
C ARG A 28 -9.35 -2.40 9.70
N TRP A 29 -8.27 -3.10 10.05
CA TRP A 29 -7.75 -4.26 9.32
C TRP A 29 -8.11 -5.58 9.98
N VAL A 30 -8.99 -5.55 10.97
CA VAL A 30 -9.47 -6.78 11.60
C VAL A 30 -10.36 -7.52 10.60
N ARG A 31 -10.02 -8.78 10.33
CA ARG A 31 -10.81 -9.68 9.48
C ARG A 31 -11.21 -10.91 10.29
N PHE A 32 -12.49 -11.24 10.20
CA PHE A 32 -13.06 -12.45 10.74
C PHE A 32 -13.30 -13.45 9.61
N GLU A 33 -13.00 -14.71 9.85
CA GLU A 33 -13.43 -15.83 9.01
C GLU A 33 -14.24 -16.78 9.85
N ARG A 34 -15.38 -17.21 9.32
CA ARG A 34 -16.20 -18.23 9.94
C ARG A 34 -15.52 -19.58 9.72
N ARG A 35 -15.01 -20.19 10.79
CA ARG A 35 -14.38 -21.51 10.75
C ARG A 35 -15.26 -22.53 11.46
N GLU A 36 -15.28 -23.74 10.92
CA GLU A 36 -15.86 -24.89 11.61
C GLU A 36 -15.15 -25.09 12.94
N ILE A 37 -15.94 -25.25 14.00
CA ILE A 37 -15.39 -25.63 15.29
C ILE A 37 -15.01 -27.09 15.16
N ALA A 38 -13.73 -27.41 15.37
CA ALA A 38 -13.27 -28.79 15.47
C ALA A 38 -13.99 -29.44 16.65
N SER A 39 -15.13 -30.06 16.40
CA SER A 39 -15.84 -30.83 17.39
C SER A 39 -15.05 -32.12 17.64
N HIS A 40 -14.77 -32.43 18.90
CA HIS A 40 -14.28 -33.76 19.26
C HIS A 40 -15.20 -34.83 18.65
N VAL A 41 -14.61 -35.87 18.06
CA VAL A 41 -15.32 -36.98 17.42
C VAL A 41 -16.13 -37.69 18.49
N GLY A 42 -17.42 -37.40 18.56
CA GLY A 42 -18.37 -38.01 19.50
C GLY A 42 -19.53 -38.65 18.75
N PRO A 43 -20.10 -39.76 19.26
CA PRO A 43 -21.15 -40.54 18.59
C PRO A 43 -22.44 -39.74 18.34
N PHE A 44 -22.65 -38.63 19.04
CA PHE A 44 -23.81 -37.73 18.88
C PHE A 44 -23.78 -36.84 17.62
N ARG A 45 -22.72 -36.90 16.79
CA ARG A 45 -22.58 -36.01 15.61
C ARG A 45 -23.31 -36.52 14.36
N GLN A 46 -23.53 -37.84 14.22
CA GLN A 46 -24.14 -38.40 13.01
C GLN A 46 -25.61 -38.00 12.83
N SER A 47 -26.27 -37.56 13.91
CA SER A 47 -27.68 -37.15 13.92
C SER A 47 -27.87 -35.63 14.04
N ALA A 48 -26.80 -34.84 14.19
CA ALA A 48 -26.86 -33.42 14.54
C ALA A 48 -26.42 -32.48 13.40
N GLY A 49 -27.16 -32.47 12.28
CA GLY A 49 -27.23 -31.37 11.31
C GLY A 49 -25.92 -30.65 10.91
N SER A 50 -26.03 -29.34 10.63
CA SER A 50 -24.91 -28.50 10.17
C SER A 50 -23.85 -28.28 11.26
N VAL A 51 -22.56 -28.41 10.91
CA VAL A 51 -21.42 -28.21 11.82
C VAL A 51 -21.46 -26.80 12.43
N PRO A 52 -21.40 -26.65 13.77
CA PRO A 52 -21.35 -25.35 14.39
C PRO A 52 -20.09 -24.60 13.96
N THR A 53 -20.29 -23.39 13.43
CA THR A 53 -19.21 -22.51 13.01
C THR A 53 -19.05 -21.34 13.99
N ARG A 54 -17.83 -20.88 14.21
CA ARG A 54 -17.55 -19.64 14.94
C ARG A 54 -16.74 -18.66 14.11
N ASP A 55 -16.92 -17.37 14.37
CA ASP A 55 -16.12 -16.34 13.75
C ASP A 55 -14.75 -16.28 14.45
N VAL A 56 -13.68 -16.51 13.69
CA VAL A 56 -12.28 -16.48 14.14
C VAL A 56 -11.61 -15.25 13.56
N VAL A 57 -10.88 -14.51 14.40
CA VAL A 57 -10.05 -13.40 13.93
C VAL A 57 -8.85 -13.96 13.14
N VAL A 58 -8.83 -13.74 11.84
CA VAL A 58 -7.77 -14.25 10.94
C VAL A 58 -6.71 -13.20 10.65
N GLN A 59 -7.09 -11.92 10.73
CA GLN A 59 -6.18 -10.83 10.49
C GLN A 59 -6.43 -9.71 11.49
N ASN A 60 -5.35 -9.21 12.09
CA ASN A 60 -5.39 -8.17 13.13
C ASN A 60 -4.62 -6.90 12.75
N ARG A 61 -4.03 -6.87 11.55
CA ARG A 61 -3.16 -5.82 11.03
C ARG A 61 -3.25 -5.79 9.52
N ALA A 62 -2.85 -4.69 8.89
CA ALA A 62 -2.73 -4.62 7.45
C ALA A 62 -1.80 -5.72 6.89
N PRO A 63 -2.03 -6.22 5.66
CA PRO A 63 -1.15 -7.18 5.01
C PRO A 63 0.30 -6.68 5.00
N LYS A 64 1.28 -7.60 5.12
CA LYS A 64 2.71 -7.25 5.16
C LYS A 64 3.13 -6.37 3.98
N LEU A 65 2.59 -6.63 2.78
CA LEU A 65 2.88 -5.83 1.59
C LEU A 65 2.40 -4.38 1.76
N ILE A 66 1.14 -4.16 2.15
CA ILE A 66 0.57 -2.83 2.39
C ILE A 66 1.38 -2.07 3.46
N ARG A 67 1.79 -2.75 4.53
CA ARG A 67 2.62 -2.15 5.59
C ARG A 67 3.99 -1.70 5.07
N ARG A 68 4.70 -2.58 4.35
CA ARG A 68 6.02 -2.27 3.77
C ARG A 68 5.93 -1.14 2.75
N THR A 69 4.95 -1.19 1.85
CA THR A 69 4.73 -0.15 0.84
C THR A 69 4.32 1.18 1.45
N ALA A 70 3.49 1.17 2.50
CA ALA A 70 3.14 2.39 3.23
C ALA A 70 4.35 3.00 3.92
N LEU A 71 5.17 2.19 4.61
CA LEU A 71 6.42 2.64 5.21
C LEU A 71 7.36 3.25 4.17
N TRP A 72 7.57 2.56 3.05
CA TRP A 72 8.38 3.05 1.93
C TRP A 72 7.81 4.37 1.37
N SER A 73 6.49 4.47 1.21
CA SER A 73 5.83 5.71 0.76
C SER A 73 6.01 6.87 1.73
N ILE A 74 6.01 6.61 3.04
CA ILE A 74 6.24 7.65 4.05
C ILE A 74 7.69 8.15 3.96
N TYR A 75 8.67 7.25 3.85
CA TYR A 75 10.08 7.64 3.69
C TYR A 75 10.34 8.40 2.39
N MET A 76 9.84 7.91 1.25
CA MET A 76 9.96 8.62 -0.03
C MET A 76 9.28 9.99 0.02
N GLY A 77 8.13 10.06 0.70
CA GLY A 77 7.40 11.29 0.93
C GLY A 77 8.17 12.33 1.74
N GLN A 78 8.94 11.90 2.75
CA GLN A 78 9.75 12.81 3.56
C GLN A 78 10.88 13.46 2.77
N MET A 79 11.42 12.76 1.75
CA MET A 79 12.43 13.32 0.84
C MET A 79 11.89 14.50 0.00
N ALA A 80 10.56 14.72 -0.03
CA ALA A 80 9.96 15.91 -0.60
C ALA A 80 10.42 17.20 0.11
N VAL A 81 10.68 17.15 1.42
CA VAL A 81 11.08 18.34 2.19
C VAL A 81 12.48 18.83 1.77
N PRO A 82 13.56 18.01 1.88
CA PRO A 82 14.88 18.45 1.47
C PRO A 82 14.96 18.66 -0.05
N GLY A 83 14.31 17.81 -0.84
CA GLY A 83 14.25 17.98 -2.30
C GLY A 83 13.50 19.25 -2.71
N GLY A 84 12.42 19.60 -2.02
CA GLY A 84 11.66 20.83 -2.24
C GLY A 84 12.45 22.08 -1.86
N LEU A 85 13.19 22.05 -0.75
CA LEU A 85 14.09 23.14 -0.37
C LEU A 85 15.20 23.36 -1.40
N LEU A 86 15.86 22.28 -1.85
CA LEU A 86 16.86 22.34 -2.91
C LEU A 86 16.25 22.83 -4.23
N GLY A 87 15.05 22.36 -4.57
CA GLY A 87 14.30 22.81 -5.76
C GLY A 87 13.96 24.30 -5.72
N LEU A 88 13.57 24.83 -4.55
CA LEU A 88 13.33 26.27 -4.36
C LEU A 88 14.61 27.08 -4.51
N VAL A 89 15.72 26.66 -3.90
CA VAL A 89 17.01 27.34 -4.08
C VAL A 89 17.42 27.32 -5.55
N GLY A 90 17.32 26.17 -6.22
CA GLY A 90 17.62 26.05 -7.65
C GLY A 90 16.69 26.90 -8.53
N LEU A 91 15.43 27.10 -8.13
CA LEU A 91 14.50 28.02 -8.80
C LEU A 91 15.01 29.46 -8.73
N PHE A 92 15.39 29.94 -7.54
CA PHE A 92 15.86 31.31 -7.35
C PHE A 92 17.23 31.59 -7.97
N VAL A 93 18.11 30.59 -8.03
CA VAL A 93 19.48 30.76 -8.54
C VAL A 93 19.54 30.64 -10.08
N ALA A 94 18.85 29.66 -10.65
CA ALA A 94 19.04 29.29 -12.06
C ALA A 94 17.74 29.05 -12.85
N GLY A 95 16.56 29.22 -12.24
CA GLY A 95 15.26 28.89 -12.86
C GLY A 95 15.00 27.38 -13.05
N ILE A 96 16.00 26.53 -12.78
CA ILE A 96 15.95 25.07 -12.97
C ILE A 96 14.93 24.39 -12.04
N GLY A 97 14.55 25.05 -10.94
CA GLY A 97 13.60 24.52 -9.97
C GLY A 97 12.22 24.18 -10.53
N LEU A 98 11.81 24.73 -11.68
CA LEU A 98 10.56 24.35 -12.36
C LEU A 98 10.51 22.85 -12.70
N VAL A 99 11.65 22.26 -13.06
CA VAL A 99 11.78 20.83 -13.39
C VAL A 99 11.51 19.94 -12.16
N SER A 100 11.67 20.48 -10.95
CA SER A 100 11.45 19.75 -9.70
C SER A 100 9.98 19.65 -9.28
N ILE A 101 9.10 20.49 -9.84
CA ILE A 101 7.69 20.59 -9.43
C ILE A 101 6.93 19.26 -9.62
N PRO A 102 6.99 18.57 -10.78
CA PRO A 102 6.33 17.27 -10.96
C PRO A 102 6.81 16.22 -9.94
N GLY A 103 8.11 16.20 -9.65
CA GLY A 103 8.71 15.30 -8.66
C GLY A 103 8.20 15.59 -7.24
N LEU A 104 8.12 16.86 -6.85
CA LEU A 104 7.60 17.28 -5.55
C LEU A 104 6.11 16.92 -5.38
N ILE A 105 5.31 17.16 -6.42
CA ILE A 105 3.89 16.76 -6.45
C ILE A 105 3.76 15.25 -6.27
N LEU A 106 4.57 14.46 -6.98
CA LEU A 106 4.58 13.01 -6.83
C LEU A 106 4.93 12.60 -5.39
N ALA A 107 6.00 13.17 -4.82
CA ALA A 107 6.46 12.81 -3.48
C ALA A 107 5.39 13.09 -2.40
N VAL A 108 4.74 14.26 -2.46
CA VAL A 108 3.63 14.59 -1.54
C VAL A 108 2.44 13.64 -1.73
N ARG A 109 2.10 13.28 -2.96
CA ARG A 109 1.02 12.32 -3.22
C ARG A 109 1.37 10.90 -2.76
N ILE A 110 2.62 10.46 -2.94
CA ILE A 110 3.14 9.20 -2.40
C ILE A 110 3.01 9.21 -0.87
N TRP A 111 3.40 10.29 -0.21
CA TRP A 111 3.26 10.40 1.24
C TRP A 111 1.81 10.21 1.70
N ARG A 112 0.88 10.94 1.06
CA ARG A 112 -0.55 10.87 1.36
C ARG A 112 -1.14 9.49 1.11
N VAL A 113 -0.76 8.82 0.01
CA VAL A 113 -1.26 7.47 -0.29
C VAL A 113 -0.74 6.46 0.74
N GLY A 114 0.50 6.61 1.23
CA GLY A 114 1.04 5.76 2.30
C GLY A 114 0.12 5.71 3.54
N TYR A 115 -0.38 6.85 3.98
CA TYR A 115 -1.37 6.88 5.06
C TYR A 115 -2.74 6.35 4.65
N ALA A 116 -3.20 6.64 3.44
CA ALA A 116 -4.50 6.17 2.95
C ALA A 116 -4.55 4.64 2.87
N LEU A 117 -3.42 4.03 2.47
CA LEU A 117 -3.20 2.59 2.51
C LEU A 117 -3.35 2.05 3.94
N LEU A 118 -2.65 2.62 4.94
CA LEU A 118 -2.77 2.16 6.33
C LEU A 118 -4.16 2.39 6.92
N ARG A 119 -4.83 3.48 6.54
CA ARG A 119 -6.19 3.82 6.99
C ARG A 119 -7.29 2.98 6.35
N ARG A 120 -6.96 2.24 5.27
CA ARG A 120 -7.90 1.49 4.44
C ARG A 120 -9.00 2.41 3.89
N ASP A 121 -8.61 3.57 3.36
CA ASP A 121 -9.57 4.56 2.83
C ASP A 121 -10.23 4.03 1.53
N PRO A 122 -11.52 4.30 1.29
CA PRO A 122 -12.27 3.75 0.15
C PRO A 122 -11.72 4.17 -1.23
N GLY A 123 -10.97 5.28 -1.30
CA GLY A 123 -10.30 5.73 -2.53
C GLY A 123 -8.82 5.36 -2.64
N ALA A 124 -8.26 4.62 -1.68
CA ALA A 124 -6.82 4.37 -1.63
C ALA A 124 -6.33 3.52 -2.82
N ALA A 125 -7.12 2.53 -3.26
CA ALA A 125 -6.77 1.69 -4.41
C ALA A 125 -6.69 2.50 -5.71
N ALA A 126 -7.70 3.34 -5.99
CA ALA A 126 -7.71 4.20 -7.16
C ALA A 126 -6.52 5.18 -7.17
N LYS A 127 -6.25 5.84 -6.03
CA LYS A 127 -5.10 6.75 -5.88
C LYS A 127 -3.77 6.04 -6.08
N ALA A 128 -3.61 4.82 -5.57
CA ALA A 128 -2.39 4.03 -5.74
C ALA A 128 -2.13 3.69 -7.22
N ARG A 129 -3.17 3.38 -8.01
CA ARG A 129 -3.04 3.17 -9.47
C ARG A 129 -2.69 4.43 -10.24
N GLN A 130 -3.36 5.54 -9.92
CA GLN A 130 -3.06 6.84 -10.53
C GLN A 130 -1.61 7.22 -10.26
N LEU A 131 -1.12 7.01 -9.02
CA LEU A 131 0.27 7.28 -8.67
C LEU A 131 1.26 6.33 -9.33
N CYS A 132 0.92 5.04 -9.44
CA CYS A 132 1.72 4.09 -10.21
C CYS A 132 1.89 4.59 -11.65
N THR A 133 0.80 4.92 -12.33
CA THR A 133 0.83 5.42 -13.72
C THR A 133 1.66 6.70 -13.84
N TYR A 134 1.43 7.66 -12.94
CA TYR A 134 2.18 8.92 -12.92
C TYR A 134 3.68 8.70 -12.69
N ALA A 135 4.05 7.83 -11.74
CA ALA A 135 5.44 7.50 -11.47
C ALA A 135 6.11 6.79 -12.66
N LEU A 136 5.41 5.88 -13.34
CA LEU A 136 5.92 5.21 -14.54
C LEU A 136 6.20 6.21 -15.67
N VAL A 137 5.28 7.14 -15.93
CA VAL A 137 5.47 8.20 -16.94
C VAL A 137 6.67 9.09 -16.56
N LEU A 138 6.75 9.52 -15.30
CA LEU A 138 7.84 10.38 -14.84
C LEU A 138 9.20 9.66 -14.91
N ASN A 139 9.25 8.36 -14.59
CA ASN A 139 10.47 7.56 -14.72
C ASN A 139 10.87 7.37 -16.18
N ALA A 140 9.92 7.19 -17.11
CA ALA A 140 10.22 7.10 -18.53
C ALA A 140 10.87 8.39 -19.06
N VAL A 141 10.35 9.55 -18.64
CA VAL A 141 10.97 10.86 -18.94
C VAL A 141 12.36 10.95 -18.31
N GLY A 142 12.51 10.59 -17.03
CA GLY A 142 13.78 10.62 -16.32
C GLY A 142 14.87 9.74 -16.95
N VAL A 143 14.52 8.53 -17.38
CA VAL A 143 15.43 7.62 -18.09
C VAL A 143 15.81 8.20 -19.46
N THR A 144 14.85 8.76 -20.19
CA THR A 144 15.12 9.42 -21.48
C THR A 144 16.13 10.57 -21.31
N LEU A 145 15.93 11.42 -20.29
CA LEU A 145 16.87 12.49 -19.96
C LEU A 145 18.24 11.94 -19.56
N ALA A 146 18.29 10.88 -18.74
CA ALA A 146 19.54 10.25 -18.33
C ALA A 146 20.34 9.69 -19.52
N MET A 147 19.68 9.24 -20.58
CA MET A 147 20.35 8.79 -21.81
C MET A 147 20.87 9.97 -22.67
N ILE A 148 20.16 11.10 -22.67
CA ILE A 148 20.54 12.29 -23.47
C ILE A 148 21.66 13.09 -22.80
N LEU A 149 21.66 13.18 -21.47
CA LEU A 149 22.60 13.98 -20.68
C LEU A 149 24.08 13.72 -21.05
N PRO A 150 24.59 12.47 -21.04
CA PRO A 150 25.98 12.19 -21.40
C PRO A 150 26.30 12.47 -22.88
N LEU A 151 25.30 12.38 -23.78
CA LEU A 151 25.49 12.69 -25.19
C LEU A 151 25.66 14.19 -25.42
N ALA A 152 24.98 15.03 -24.63
CA ALA A 152 25.03 16.47 -24.77
C ALA A 152 26.17 17.13 -23.97
N GLY A 153 26.47 16.63 -22.77
CA GLY A 153 27.46 17.23 -21.87
C GLY A 153 28.69 16.35 -21.57
N GLY A 154 28.87 15.27 -22.32
CA GLY A 154 30.04 14.40 -22.22
C GLY A 154 30.07 13.50 -20.97
N THR A 155 31.24 12.92 -20.71
CA THR A 155 31.45 11.93 -19.64
C THR A 155 31.27 12.51 -18.23
N ASP A 156 31.42 13.82 -18.07
CA ASP A 156 31.28 14.51 -16.76
C ASP A 156 29.85 14.42 -16.20
N LEU A 157 28.85 14.19 -17.07
CA LEU A 157 27.46 14.01 -16.66
C LEU A 157 27.07 12.55 -16.40
N LEU A 158 27.99 11.58 -16.59
CA LEU A 158 27.73 10.17 -16.28
C LEU A 158 27.28 9.91 -14.83
N PRO A 159 27.87 10.55 -13.80
CA PRO A 159 27.42 10.36 -12.41
C PRO A 159 25.97 10.82 -12.20
N VAL A 160 25.56 11.90 -12.86
CA VAL A 160 24.19 12.43 -12.78
C VAL A 160 23.21 11.48 -13.48
N ALA A 161 23.57 11.02 -14.68
CA ALA A 161 22.78 10.04 -15.43
C ALA A 161 22.61 8.72 -14.65
N ALA A 162 23.71 8.19 -14.09
CA ALA A 162 23.68 6.99 -13.26
C ALA A 162 22.77 7.18 -12.03
N THR A 163 22.85 8.33 -11.38
CA THR A 163 21.99 8.68 -10.24
C THR A 163 20.51 8.68 -10.63
N LEU A 164 20.16 9.28 -11.77
CA LEU A 164 18.79 9.29 -12.30
C LEU A 164 18.28 7.87 -12.59
N VAL A 165 19.11 6.99 -13.16
CA VAL A 165 18.74 5.60 -13.45
C VAL A 165 18.51 4.80 -12.16
N ILE A 166 19.42 4.91 -11.18
CA ILE A 166 19.27 4.23 -9.89
C ILE A 166 18.00 4.70 -9.17
N TYR A 167 17.80 6.02 -9.10
CA TYR A 167 16.60 6.60 -8.48
C TYR A 167 15.31 6.18 -9.22
N GLY A 168 15.36 6.17 -10.55
CA GLY A 168 14.28 5.68 -11.42
C GLY A 168 13.94 4.21 -11.16
N GLY A 169 14.95 3.36 -10.94
CA GLY A 169 14.76 1.96 -10.57
C GLY A 169 14.05 1.77 -9.22
N VAL A 170 14.46 2.52 -8.19
CA VAL A 170 13.80 2.53 -6.87
C VAL A 170 12.35 3.01 -6.99
N SER A 171 12.13 4.11 -7.73
CA SER A 171 10.81 4.68 -8.03
C SER A 171 9.91 3.69 -8.78
N TYR A 172 10.44 2.98 -9.77
CA TYR A 172 9.72 1.96 -10.53
C TYR A 172 9.28 0.80 -9.63
N ALA A 173 10.18 0.26 -8.81
CA ALA A 173 9.86 -0.81 -7.88
C ALA A 173 8.77 -0.40 -6.88
N HIS A 174 8.80 0.85 -6.41
CA HIS A 174 7.74 1.42 -5.56
C HIS A 174 6.40 1.51 -6.29
N ALA A 175 6.38 1.94 -7.56
CA ALA A 175 5.17 2.00 -8.38
C ALA A 175 4.51 0.62 -8.56
N ILE A 176 5.31 -0.43 -8.80
CA ILE A 176 4.82 -1.81 -8.87
C ILE A 176 4.24 -2.26 -7.52
N ALA A 177 4.89 -1.91 -6.41
CA ALA A 177 4.39 -2.22 -5.08
C ALA A 177 3.04 -1.51 -4.79
N LEU A 178 2.87 -0.25 -5.23
CA LEU A 178 1.59 0.47 -5.14
C LEU A 178 0.47 -0.23 -5.93
N ARG A 179 0.76 -0.69 -7.14
CA ARG A 179 -0.22 -1.45 -7.96
C ARG A 179 -0.69 -2.72 -7.25
N ARG A 180 0.25 -3.51 -6.71
CA ARG A 180 -0.10 -4.72 -5.94
C ARG A 180 -0.92 -4.39 -4.69
N CYS A 181 -0.62 -3.27 -4.01
CA CYS A 181 -1.44 -2.83 -2.88
C CYS A 181 -2.87 -2.43 -3.29
N ALA A 182 -3.04 -1.84 -4.47
CA ALA A 182 -4.37 -1.51 -5.00
C ALA A 182 -5.20 -2.78 -5.25
N GLU A 183 -4.61 -3.80 -5.86
CA GLU A 183 -5.25 -5.12 -6.11
C GLU A 183 -5.66 -5.81 -4.79
N LEU A 184 -4.79 -5.76 -3.78
CA LEU A 184 -5.09 -6.29 -2.44
C LEU A 184 -6.25 -5.54 -1.78
N LEU A 185 -6.27 -4.20 -1.86
CA LEU A 185 -7.35 -3.39 -1.28
C LEU A 185 -8.70 -3.66 -1.93
N GLU A 186 -8.75 -3.86 -3.25
CA GLU A 186 -9.99 -4.19 -3.92
C GLU A 186 -10.50 -5.58 -3.57
N THR A 187 -9.60 -6.57 -3.53
CA THR A 187 -9.93 -7.93 -3.12
C THR A 187 -10.52 -7.90 -1.70
N ASP A 188 -9.85 -7.20 -0.80
CA ASP A 188 -10.27 -7.02 0.57
C ASP A 188 -11.62 -6.26 0.69
N SER A 189 -11.85 -5.22 -0.12
CA SER A 189 -13.14 -4.52 -0.17
C SER A 189 -14.26 -5.44 -0.65
N LYS A 190 -14.04 -6.25 -1.70
CA LYS A 190 -15.03 -7.20 -2.22
C LYS A 190 -15.40 -8.25 -1.18
N LEU A 191 -14.40 -8.81 -0.47
CA LEU A 191 -14.63 -9.78 0.59
C LEU A 191 -15.46 -9.19 1.73
N ARG A 192 -15.19 -7.94 2.09
CA ARG A 192 -15.95 -7.24 3.11
C ARG A 192 -17.39 -7.00 2.71
N THR A 193 -17.64 -6.52 1.49
CA THR A 193 -19.01 -6.33 0.99
C THR A 193 -19.80 -7.64 0.99
N ARG A 194 -19.18 -8.78 0.63
CA ARG A 194 -19.82 -10.11 0.71
C ARG A 194 -20.15 -10.53 2.14
N TYR A 195 -19.28 -10.20 3.08
CA TYR A 195 -19.52 -10.47 4.50
C TYR A 195 -20.68 -9.61 5.04
N GLU A 196 -20.64 -8.31 4.77
CA GLU A 196 -21.67 -7.35 5.18
C GLU A 196 -23.03 -7.63 4.52
N SER A 197 -23.06 -8.14 3.29
CA SER A 197 -24.30 -8.51 2.59
C SER A 197 -24.91 -9.84 3.07
N GLY A 198 -24.30 -10.52 4.06
CA GLY A 198 -24.79 -11.81 4.52
C GLY A 198 -24.71 -12.92 3.46
N ALA A 199 -23.88 -12.78 2.41
CA ALA A 199 -23.80 -13.80 1.36
C ALA A 199 -23.38 -15.19 1.90
N TYR A 200 -22.69 -15.21 3.05
CA TYR A 200 -22.34 -16.43 3.77
C TYR A 200 -23.47 -17.02 4.62
N THR A 201 -24.51 -16.24 4.97
CA THR A 201 -25.67 -16.75 5.71
C THR A 201 -26.69 -17.39 4.78
N THR A 202 -26.86 -16.88 3.55
CA THR A 202 -27.87 -17.40 2.61
C THR A 202 -27.56 -18.82 2.13
N GLN A 203 -26.29 -19.13 1.83
CA GLN A 203 -25.88 -20.51 1.51
C GLN A 203 -26.07 -21.46 2.70
N ALA A 204 -25.73 -21.01 3.92
CA ALA A 204 -25.96 -21.81 5.12
C ALA A 204 -27.46 -22.06 5.35
N GLN A 205 -28.31 -21.05 5.16
CA GLN A 205 -29.76 -21.16 5.27
C GLN A 205 -30.36 -22.08 4.19
N GLN A 206 -29.89 -22.00 2.94
CA GLN A 206 -30.33 -22.89 1.86
C GLN A 206 -29.91 -24.34 2.11
N PHE A 207 -28.74 -24.57 2.69
CA PHE A 207 -28.28 -25.90 3.07
C PHE A 207 -29.14 -26.47 4.22
N SER A 208 -29.45 -25.66 5.24
CA SER A 208 -30.37 -26.05 6.33
C SER A 208 -31.78 -26.36 5.82
N ALA A 209 -32.29 -25.59 4.85
CA ALA A 209 -33.61 -25.83 4.26
C ALA A 209 -33.67 -27.16 3.50
N ARG A 210 -32.64 -27.51 2.72
CA ARG A 210 -32.58 -28.81 2.02
C ARG A 210 -32.46 -30.00 2.97
N ALA A 211 -31.61 -29.89 3.99
CA ALA A 211 -31.46 -30.94 4.98
C ALA A 211 -32.76 -31.19 5.79
N GLY A 212 -33.59 -30.17 6.00
CA GLY A 212 -34.89 -30.32 6.66
C GLY A 212 -35.92 -31.10 5.84
N HIS A 213 -35.84 -31.05 4.50
CA HIS A 213 -36.76 -31.76 3.62
C HIS A 213 -36.41 -33.26 3.47
N GLU A 214 -35.13 -33.63 3.54
CA GLU A 214 -34.70 -35.04 3.44
C GLU A 214 -35.01 -35.87 4.70
N ILE A 215 -35.26 -35.24 5.84
CA ILE A 215 -35.60 -35.94 7.10
C ILE A 215 -37.11 -36.26 7.20
N GLN A 216 -37.95 -35.65 6.34
CA GLN A 216 -39.40 -35.85 6.33
C GLN A 216 -39.89 -36.83 5.25
N ALA A 217 -38.98 -37.40 4.45
CA ALA A 217 -39.27 -38.41 3.44
C ALA A 217 -38.76 -39.79 3.89
#